data_AF-A0A3B0UCG1-F1
#
_entry.id   AF-A0A3B0UCG1-F1
#
_cell.length_a   1.000
_cell.length_b   1.000
_cell.length_c   1.000
_cell.angle_alpha   90.00
_cell.angle_beta   90.00
_cell.angle_gamma   90.00
#
_symmetry.space_group_name_H-M   'P 1'
#
loop_
_entity.id
_entity.type
_entity.pdbx_description
1 polymer ?
#
loop_
_entity_poly.entity_id
_entity_poly.type
_entity_poly.pdbx_seq_one_letter_code
_entity_poly.pdbx_strand_id
1 'polypeptide(L)'
;VGDIMLITDHINFMPAHPLHGENDERFGPRFVDMHEPYSKKMIAKMEKIAVKLNIPIQKGVYLALQGPTFETPAEYKMVKILGADAVGMSTVPEVIAAKHLGMTCFGISVITDLGVEGKVEAVSHEEVQKAAKLSEDAIGRLVAEFVKS
;
A
#
# COMPACT_ATOMS: atom_id res chain seq x y z
N VAL A 1 7.98 -10.22 -7.96
CA VAL A 1 7.98 -10.70 -6.56
C VAL A 1 9.26 -10.20 -5.92
N GLY A 2 9.16 -9.52 -4.78
CA GLY A 2 10.23 -8.71 -4.21
C GLY A 2 10.33 -7.30 -4.81
N ASP A 3 9.35 -6.88 -5.61
CA ASP A 3 9.30 -5.51 -6.12
C ASP A 3 8.80 -4.57 -5.02
N ILE A 4 9.39 -3.38 -4.95
CA ILE A 4 8.99 -2.33 -4.01
C ILE A 4 8.08 -1.36 -4.77
N MET A 5 6.85 -1.20 -4.30
CA MET A 5 5.88 -0.28 -4.88
C MET A 5 5.61 0.88 -3.92
N LEU A 6 5.75 2.12 -4.40
CA LEU A 6 5.23 3.29 -3.68
C LEU A 6 3.74 3.39 -3.93
N ILE A 7 2.95 3.49 -2.86
CA ILE A 7 1.50 3.61 -2.96
C ILE A 7 1.16 5.06 -3.32
N THR A 8 0.52 5.24 -4.48
CA THR A 8 0.12 6.58 -4.97
C THR A 8 -1.33 6.91 -4.64
N ASP A 9 -2.17 5.88 -4.54
CA ASP A 9 -3.58 6.00 -4.18
C ASP A 9 -4.10 4.66 -3.63
N HIS A 10 -5.34 4.63 -3.14
CA HIS A 10 -5.98 3.38 -2.74
C HIS A 10 -7.44 3.25 -3.16
N ILE A 11 -7.91 2.00 -3.16
CA ILE A 11 -9.32 1.64 -3.27
C ILE A 11 -9.71 0.85 -2.01
N ASN A 12 -10.74 1.29 -1.30
CA ASN A 12 -11.18 0.64 -0.06
C ASN A 12 -12.36 -0.31 -0.30
N PHE A 13 -12.13 -1.62 -0.23
CA PHE A 13 -13.16 -2.66 -0.29
C PHE A 13 -13.36 -3.35 1.07
N MET A 14 -12.81 -2.80 2.16
CA MET A 14 -13.09 -3.33 3.49
C MET A 14 -14.54 -2.99 3.89
N PRO A 15 -15.28 -3.94 4.50
CA PRO A 15 -16.71 -3.76 4.81
C PRO A 15 -16.96 -2.78 5.95
N ALA A 16 -15.93 -2.39 6.69
CA ALA A 16 -16.00 -1.42 7.78
C ALA A 16 -15.12 -0.21 7.49
N HIS A 17 -15.67 0.99 7.72
CA HIS A 17 -14.94 2.24 7.62
C HIS A 17 -14.44 2.66 9.01
N PRO A 18 -13.15 3.01 9.20
CA PRO A 18 -12.57 3.26 10.52
C PRO A 18 -13.18 4.49 11.23
N LEU A 19 -13.79 5.41 10.47
CA LEU A 19 -14.44 6.62 11.01
C LEU A 19 -15.97 6.47 11.17
N HIS A 20 -16.52 5.26 11.03
CA HIS A 20 -17.93 5.03 11.30
C HIS A 20 -18.21 5.21 12.81
N GLY A 21 -19.26 5.94 13.16
CA GLY A 21 -19.65 6.22 14.55
C GLY A 21 -19.81 7.72 14.78
N GLU A 22 -19.85 8.14 16.06
CA GLU A 22 -19.75 9.55 16.43
C GLU A 22 -18.35 10.09 16.13
N ASN A 23 -18.26 11.33 15.63
CA ASN A 23 -16.97 11.96 15.37
C ASN A 23 -16.45 12.68 16.61
N ASP A 24 -15.20 12.42 16.95
CA ASP A 24 -14.48 13.17 17.97
C ASP A 24 -13.69 14.31 17.32
N GLU A 25 -14.20 15.54 17.46
CA GLU A 25 -13.63 16.74 16.84
C GLU A 25 -12.22 17.08 17.36
N ARG A 26 -11.77 16.47 18.47
CA ARG A 26 -10.40 16.62 18.97
C ARG A 26 -9.36 16.01 18.02
N PHE A 27 -9.76 15.00 17.24
CA PHE A 27 -8.87 14.28 16.34
C PHE A 27 -8.98 14.77 14.90
N GLY A 28 -10.18 15.10 14.44
CA GLY A 28 -10.36 15.48 13.04
C GLY A 28 -11.79 15.85 12.67
N PRO A 29 -11.99 16.34 11.43
CA PRO A 29 -13.30 16.71 10.93
C PRO A 29 -14.17 15.49 10.67
N ARG A 30 -15.50 15.67 10.71
CA ARG A 30 -16.46 14.60 10.36
C ARG A 30 -16.25 14.05 8.94
N PHE A 31 -15.92 14.93 8.00
CA PHE A 31 -15.70 14.59 6.61
C PHE A 31 -14.25 14.90 6.25
N VAL A 32 -13.46 13.84 6.08
CA VAL A 32 -12.03 13.92 5.79
C VAL A 32 -11.82 13.98 4.28
N ASP A 33 -11.04 14.96 3.83
CA ASP A 33 -10.63 15.04 2.44
C ASP A 33 -9.51 14.03 2.12
N MET A 34 -9.72 13.29 1.02
CA MET A 34 -8.88 12.18 0.58
C MET A 34 -8.34 12.40 -0.85
N HIS A 35 -8.35 13.63 -1.39
CA HIS A 35 -7.79 13.90 -2.74
C HIS A 35 -6.28 13.59 -2.85
N GLU A 36 -5.57 13.65 -1.72
CA GLU A 36 -4.15 13.29 -1.60
C GLU A 36 -3.95 12.50 -0.30
N PRO A 37 -4.32 11.20 -0.28
CA PRO A 37 -4.15 10.36 0.90
C PRO A 37 -2.68 10.02 1.12
N TYR A 38 -1.89 9.99 0.04
CA TYR A 38 -0.44 9.78 0.05
C TYR A 38 0.26 11.03 -0.49
N SER A 39 1.23 11.57 0.25
CA SER A 39 1.88 12.82 -0.09
C SER A 39 2.70 12.73 -1.37
N LYS A 40 2.32 13.53 -2.38
CA LYS A 40 3.06 13.63 -3.65
C LYS A 40 4.49 14.12 -3.43
N LYS A 41 4.69 15.00 -2.45
CA LYS A 41 6.01 15.49 -2.05
C LYS A 41 6.90 14.37 -1.50
N MET A 42 6.34 13.51 -0.63
CA MET A 42 7.09 12.37 -0.07
C MET A 42 7.38 11.31 -1.14
N ILE A 43 6.42 11.03 -2.03
CA ILE A 43 6.62 10.13 -3.17
C ILE A 43 7.78 10.63 -4.05
N ALA A 44 7.74 11.89 -4.49
CA ALA A 44 8.78 12.47 -5.33
C ALA A 44 10.16 12.49 -4.65
N LYS A 45 10.20 12.65 -3.32
CA LYS A 45 11.44 12.54 -2.54
C LYS A 45 11.97 11.11 -2.55
N MET A 46 11.11 10.12 -2.32
CA MET A 46 11.51 8.71 -2.34
C MET A 46 12.00 8.29 -3.73
N GLU A 47 11.37 8.76 -4.80
CA GLU A 47 11.83 8.49 -6.17
C GLU A 47 13.27 8.95 -6.40
N LYS A 48 13.63 10.15 -5.93
CA LYS A 48 15.01 10.66 -6.03
C LYS A 48 15.99 9.82 -5.23
N ILE A 49 15.58 9.35 -4.06
CA ILE A 49 16.40 8.48 -3.20
C ILE A 49 16.62 7.12 -3.85
N ALA A 50 15.56 6.52 -4.41
CA ALA A 50 15.64 5.25 -5.12
C ALA A 50 16.60 5.33 -6.31
N VAL A 51 16.55 6.41 -7.10
CA VAL A 51 17.51 6.68 -8.18
C VAL A 51 18.93 6.80 -7.64
N LYS A 52 19.15 7.57 -6.57
CA LYS A 52 20.47 7.76 -5.94
C LYS A 52 21.08 6.44 -5.45
N LEU A 53 20.24 5.55 -4.90
CA LEU A 53 20.67 4.26 -4.36
C LEU A 53 20.69 3.14 -5.41
N ASN A 54 20.29 3.44 -6.65
CA ASN A 54 20.10 2.48 -7.74
C ASN A 54 19.18 1.31 -7.34
N ILE A 55 18.08 1.61 -6.64
CA ILE A 55 17.07 0.66 -6.22
C ILE A 55 15.83 0.85 -7.12
N PRO A 56 15.41 -0.16 -7.90
CA PRO A 56 14.20 -0.05 -8.71
C PRO A 56 12.97 0.01 -7.82
N ILE A 57 12.04 0.90 -8.18
CA ILE A 57 10.75 1.05 -7.50
C ILE A 57 9.62 1.15 -8.54
N GLN A 58 8.45 0.65 -8.18
CA GLN A 58 7.21 0.84 -8.91
C GLN A 58 6.34 1.89 -8.21
N LYS A 59 5.28 2.34 -8.88
CA LYS A 59 4.24 3.19 -8.31
C LYS A 59 2.89 2.63 -8.70
N GLY A 60 1.90 2.67 -7.81
CA GLY A 60 0.59 2.15 -8.13
C GLY A 60 -0.48 2.34 -7.07
N VAL A 61 -1.69 1.95 -7.44
CA VAL A 61 -2.90 1.98 -6.62
C VAL A 61 -3.02 0.70 -5.81
N TYR A 62 -3.24 0.82 -4.50
CA TYR A 62 -3.40 -0.30 -3.58
C TYR A 62 -4.88 -0.55 -3.28
N LEU A 63 -5.38 -1.77 -3.52
CA LEU A 63 -6.74 -2.17 -3.15
C LEU A 63 -6.72 -2.94 -1.84
N ALA A 64 -7.51 -2.48 -0.87
CA ALA A 64 -7.67 -3.16 0.42
C ALA A 64 -8.89 -4.08 0.42
N LEU A 65 -8.67 -5.37 0.67
CA LEU A 65 -9.69 -6.39 0.93
C LEU A 65 -9.68 -6.83 2.40
N GLN A 66 -10.68 -7.58 2.82
CA GLN A 66 -10.81 -8.01 4.22
C GLN A 66 -9.91 -9.21 4.58
N GLY A 67 -9.69 -10.14 3.65
CA GLY A 67 -9.12 -11.45 3.98
C GLY A 67 -10.03 -12.30 4.88
N PRO A 68 -9.53 -13.39 5.51
CA PRO A 68 -8.14 -13.84 5.54
C PRO A 68 -7.75 -14.77 4.38
N THR A 69 -8.69 -15.13 3.51
CA THR A 69 -8.40 -15.91 2.30
C THR A 69 -7.71 -15.03 1.27
N PHE A 70 -6.68 -15.55 0.61
CA PHE A 70 -6.15 -14.94 -0.60
C PHE A 70 -7.21 -14.92 -1.70
N GLU A 71 -7.00 -14.02 -2.67
CA GLU A 71 -7.91 -13.78 -3.76
C GLU A 71 -7.93 -14.95 -4.74
N THR A 72 -9.12 -15.26 -5.24
CA THR A 72 -9.30 -16.15 -6.39
C THR A 72 -8.75 -15.50 -7.67
N PRO A 73 -8.45 -16.28 -8.72
CA PRO A 73 -8.06 -15.71 -10.02
C PRO A 73 -9.08 -14.73 -10.61
N ALA A 74 -10.37 -14.94 -10.34
CA ALA A 74 -11.43 -14.02 -10.78
C ALA A 74 -11.40 -12.69 -10.01
N GLU A 75 -11.11 -12.72 -8.71
CA GLU A 75 -10.94 -11.52 -7.89
C GLU A 75 -9.70 -10.73 -8.29
N TYR A 76 -8.57 -11.38 -8.63
CA TYR A 76 -7.42 -10.67 -9.19
C TYR A 76 -7.75 -9.95 -10.50
N LYS A 77 -8.55 -10.58 -11.37
CA LYS A 77 -9.04 -9.93 -12.59
C LYS A 77 -9.92 -8.73 -12.27
N MET A 78 -10.80 -8.84 -11.27
CA MET A 78 -11.60 -7.72 -10.77
C MET A 78 -10.71 -6.58 -10.26
N VAL A 79 -9.73 -6.86 -9.39
CA VAL A 79 -8.77 -5.87 -8.85
C VAL A 79 -8.12 -5.08 -9.99
N LYS A 80 -7.64 -5.78 -11.02
CA LYS A 80 -7.03 -5.15 -12.20
C LYS A 80 -8.03 -4.31 -13.02
N ILE A 81 -9.24 -4.81 -13.23
CA ILE A 81 -10.31 -4.08 -13.96
C ILE A 81 -10.69 -2.80 -13.21
N LEU A 82 -10.71 -2.84 -11.88
CA LEU A 82 -10.98 -1.68 -11.02
C LEU A 82 -9.81 -0.67 -10.99
N GLY A 83 -8.68 -0.98 -11.61
CA GLY A 83 -7.54 -0.08 -11.76
C GLY A 83 -6.53 -0.13 -10.62
N ALA A 84 -6.52 -1.21 -9.83
CA ALA A 84 -5.50 -1.42 -8.80
C ALA A 84 -4.28 -2.19 -9.34
N ASP A 85 -3.10 -1.83 -8.83
CA ASP A 85 -1.80 -2.42 -9.19
C ASP A 85 -1.34 -3.45 -8.17
N ALA A 86 -1.80 -3.32 -6.92
CA ALA A 86 -1.58 -4.29 -5.85
C ALA A 86 -2.84 -4.46 -5.01
N VAL A 87 -2.93 -5.61 -4.33
CA VAL A 87 -4.00 -5.91 -3.37
C VAL A 87 -3.39 -6.36 -2.05
N GLY A 88 -4.08 -6.09 -0.95
CA GLY A 88 -3.77 -6.71 0.33
C GLY A 88 -4.82 -6.40 1.38
N MET A 89 -4.50 -6.71 2.63
CA MET A 89 -5.51 -6.85 3.70
C MET A 89 -5.31 -5.85 4.85
N SER A 90 -4.64 -4.72 4.62
CA SER A 90 -4.31 -3.72 5.66
C SER A 90 -4.15 -2.32 5.08
N THR A 91 -3.48 -1.42 5.80
CA THR A 91 -2.94 -0.13 5.36
C THR A 91 -3.99 0.96 5.14
N VAL A 92 -5.07 0.66 4.42
CA VAL A 92 -6.11 1.65 4.07
C VAL A 92 -6.83 2.18 5.33
N PRO A 93 -7.24 1.37 6.31
CA PRO A 93 -7.84 1.88 7.54
C PRO A 93 -6.91 2.84 8.31
N GLU A 94 -5.62 2.49 8.40
CA GLU A 94 -4.61 3.29 9.08
C GLU A 94 -4.35 4.61 8.36
N VAL A 95 -4.30 4.61 7.02
CA VAL A 95 -4.17 5.85 6.24
C VAL A 95 -5.39 6.75 6.44
N ILE A 96 -6.61 6.21 6.42
CA ILE A 96 -7.83 7.00 6.66
C ILE A 96 -7.80 7.62 8.07
N ALA A 97 -7.44 6.84 9.09
CA ALA A 97 -7.32 7.34 10.47
C ALA A 97 -6.22 8.40 10.60
N ALA A 98 -5.06 8.21 9.97
CA ALA A 98 -3.98 9.19 9.97
C ALA A 98 -4.39 10.49 9.25
N LYS A 99 -5.14 10.40 8.15
CA LYS A 99 -5.69 11.56 7.44
C LYS A 99 -6.75 12.30 8.26
N HIS A 100 -7.58 11.59 9.02
CA HIS A 100 -8.49 12.20 10.00
C HIS A 100 -7.72 13.04 11.03
N LEU A 101 -6.58 12.52 11.51
CA LEU A 101 -5.64 13.20 12.42
C LEU A 101 -4.82 14.33 11.77
N GLY A 102 -5.06 14.67 10.50
CA GLY A 102 -4.30 15.68 9.77
C GLY A 102 -2.84 15.27 9.47
N MET A 103 -2.49 13.99 9.61
CA MET A 103 -1.15 13.50 9.36
C MET A 103 -0.86 13.42 7.85
N THR A 104 0.40 13.61 7.51
CA THR A 104 0.90 13.35 6.15
C THR A 104 1.30 11.89 6.06
N CYS A 105 0.75 11.16 5.09
CA CYS A 105 1.04 9.74 4.90
C CYS A 105 1.91 9.48 3.68
N PHE A 106 2.67 8.40 3.75
CA PHE A 106 3.45 7.83 2.66
C PHE A 106 3.46 6.31 2.85
N GLY A 107 3.23 5.55 1.79
CA GLY A 107 3.07 4.11 1.84
C GLY A 107 4.01 3.39 0.89
N ILE A 108 4.53 2.25 1.34
CA ILE A 108 5.31 1.30 0.54
C ILE A 108 4.66 -0.07 0.68
N SER A 109 4.51 -0.79 -0.43
CA SER A 109 4.14 -2.19 -0.46
C SER A 109 5.27 -3.02 -1.07
N VAL A 110 5.43 -4.24 -0.57
CA VAL A 110 6.33 -5.25 -1.15
C VAL A 110 5.47 -6.27 -1.86
N ILE A 111 5.73 -6.47 -3.16
CA ILE A 111 4.96 -7.39 -3.97
C ILE A 111 5.44 -8.82 -3.71
N THR A 112 4.69 -9.57 -2.91
CA THR A 112 5.08 -10.91 -2.43
C THR A 112 4.64 -12.05 -3.33
N ASP A 113 3.67 -11.82 -4.21
CA ASP A 113 3.05 -12.80 -5.08
C ASP A 113 2.49 -12.12 -6.34
N LEU A 114 2.02 -12.91 -7.31
CA LEU A 114 1.55 -12.41 -8.60
C LEU A 114 0.12 -12.86 -8.88
N GLY A 115 -0.82 -11.91 -8.79
CA GLY A 115 -2.21 -12.06 -9.24
C GLY A 115 -2.42 -11.99 -10.76
N VAL A 116 -1.45 -12.44 -11.58
CA VAL A 116 -1.54 -12.30 -13.04
C VAL A 116 -2.25 -13.52 -13.64
N GLU A 117 -3.23 -13.29 -14.51
CA GLU A 117 -3.96 -14.35 -15.22
C GLU A 117 -2.97 -15.35 -15.88
N GLY A 118 -3.16 -16.64 -15.61
CA GLY A 118 -2.28 -17.72 -16.07
C GLY A 118 -0.97 -17.88 -15.30
N LYS A 119 -0.70 -17.05 -14.29
CA LYS A 119 0.46 -17.13 -13.38
C LYS A 119 0.08 -17.15 -11.90
N VAL A 120 -1.21 -17.28 -11.60
CA VAL A 120 -1.69 -17.43 -10.22
C VAL A 120 -1.35 -18.84 -9.75
N GLU A 121 -0.45 -18.92 -8.78
CA GLU A 121 -0.05 -20.16 -8.14
C GLU A 121 -0.62 -20.24 -6.72
N ALA A 122 -0.62 -21.42 -6.11
CA ALA A 122 -0.99 -21.54 -4.70
C ALA A 122 0.04 -20.80 -3.85
N VAL A 123 -0.42 -19.86 -3.02
CA VAL A 123 0.44 -19.06 -2.16
C VAL A 123 0.23 -19.45 -0.71
N SER A 124 1.32 -19.75 -0.01
CA SER A 124 1.34 -19.92 1.44
C SER A 124 1.83 -18.65 2.14
N HIS A 125 1.44 -18.48 3.41
CA HIS A 125 1.93 -17.37 4.23
C HIS A 125 3.47 -17.39 4.38
N GLU A 126 4.09 -18.57 4.36
CA GLU A 126 5.55 -18.72 4.46
C GLU A 126 6.27 -18.20 3.20
N GLU A 127 5.71 -18.45 2.02
CA GLU A 127 6.25 -17.93 0.75
C GLU A 127 6.15 -16.41 0.67
N VAL A 128 5.05 -15.84 1.16
CA VAL A 128 4.88 -14.39 1.29
C VAL A 128 5.98 -13.79 2.17
N GLN A 129 6.27 -14.40 3.32
CA GLN A 129 7.34 -13.92 4.21
C GLN A 129 8.73 -14.04 3.56
N LYS A 130 9.00 -15.14 2.85
CA LYS A 130 10.27 -15.33 2.12
C LYS A 130 10.46 -14.27 1.05
N ALA A 131 9.41 -13.99 0.27
CA ALA A 131 9.43 -12.94 -0.75
C ALA A 131 9.68 -11.55 -0.15
N ALA A 132 9.02 -11.23 0.97
CA ALA A 132 9.21 -9.95 1.67
C ALA A 132 10.67 -9.77 2.13
N LYS A 133 11.30 -10.85 2.59
CA LYS A 133 12.71 -10.85 3.05
C LYS A 133 13.71 -10.50 1.94
N LEU A 134 13.38 -10.76 0.69
CA LEU A 134 14.22 -10.38 -0.46
C LEU A 134 14.35 -8.86 -0.61
N SER A 135 13.36 -8.10 -0.12
CA SER A 135 13.32 -6.63 -0.21
C SER A 135 13.79 -5.92 1.05
N GLU A 136 14.10 -6.66 2.12
CA GLU A 136 14.37 -6.11 3.46
C GLU A 136 15.54 -5.10 3.46
N ASP A 137 16.70 -5.48 2.90
CA ASP A 137 17.87 -4.59 2.82
C ASP A 137 17.57 -3.33 1.99
N ALA A 138 16.94 -3.51 0.83
CA ALA A 138 16.61 -2.40 -0.07
C ALA A 138 15.66 -1.40 0.60
N ILE A 139 14.60 -1.87 1.26
CA ILE A 139 13.67 -1.02 2.02
C ILE A 139 14.38 -0.33 3.18
N GLY A 140 15.20 -1.07 3.93
CA GLY A 140 15.97 -0.51 5.04
C GLY A 140 16.84 0.66 4.60
N ARG A 141 17.54 0.51 3.46
CA ARG A 141 18.37 1.57 2.86
C ARG A 141 17.54 2.76 2.37
N LEU A 142 16.43 2.51 1.68
CA LEU A 142 15.51 3.56 1.21
C LEU A 142 14.95 4.39 2.37
N VAL A 143 14.41 3.73 3.40
CA VAL A 143 13.81 4.39 4.56
C VAL A 143 14.87 5.14 5.37
N ALA A 144 16.04 4.55 5.59
CA ALA A 144 17.13 5.21 6.31
C ALA A 144 17.57 6.50 5.60
N GLU A 145 17.68 6.50 4.27
CA GLU A 145 18.02 7.69 3.50
C GLU A 145 16.87 8.71 3.49
N PHE A 146 15.62 8.25 3.46
CA PHE A 146 14.43 9.11 3.48
C PHE A 146 14.30 9.93 4.76
N VAL A 147 14.61 9.30 5.91
CA VAL A 147 14.55 9.97 7.22
C VAL A 147 15.72 10.96 7.40
N LYS A 148 16.88 10.70 6.80
CA LYS A 148 18.07 11.57 6.93
C LYS A 148 18.03 12.83 6.05
N SER A 149 17.35 12.74 4.91
CA SER A 149 17.24 13.81 3.90
C SER A 149 16.06 14.73 4.14
#